data_AF-A0A8C4QNA5-F1
#
_entry.id   AF-A0A8C4QNA5-F1
#
_cell.length_a   1.000
_cell.length_b   1.000
_cell.length_c   1.000
_cell.angle_alpha   90.00
_cell.angle_beta   90.00
_cell.angle_gamma   90.00
#
_symmetry.space_group_name_H-M   'P 1'
#
loop_
_entity.id
_entity.type
_entity.pdbx_description
1 polymer ?
#
loop_
_entity_poly.entity_id
_entity_poly.type
_entity_poly.pdbx_seq_one_letter_code
_entity_poly.pdbx_strand_id
1 'polypeptide(L)'
;MFEQMLGLDGSLVFLEHVFWVVSLNTLFILVFAFCPYHVGHYSVVAMGLKEHVEASHFEGLITTIVGYILLAVVLVLCHALASLIKFRRSKRLLGLGYVVVKVSLLVVVEIGVFPLICGWWLDICSLEMFDATLKDRKASFQSAPGTTMFLHWLVGMVYVFYFAAFILLLREVLRPGLLWFLRNLNDPD
;
A
#
# COMPACT_ATOMS: atom_id res chain seq x y z
N MET A 1 46.02 -10.61 -8.39
CA MET A 1 46.97 -9.71 -7.69
C MET A 1 46.69 -8.23 -7.98
N PHE A 2 46.36 -7.85 -9.23
CA PHE A 2 46.02 -6.46 -9.57
C PHE A 2 44.63 -6.00 -9.04
N GLU A 3 43.65 -6.90 -8.98
CA GLU A 3 42.29 -6.62 -8.47
C GLU A 3 42.27 -6.31 -6.95
N GLN A 4 43.10 -7.01 -6.17
CA GLN A 4 43.28 -6.75 -4.73
C GLN A 4 44.01 -5.43 -4.42
N MET A 5 44.84 -4.89 -5.34
CA MET A 5 45.55 -3.63 -5.13
C MET A 5 44.70 -2.38 -5.44
N LEU A 6 43.63 -2.53 -6.23
CA LEU A 6 42.76 -1.41 -6.64
C LEU A 6 41.61 -1.13 -5.66
N GLY A 7 41.45 -1.93 -4.59
CA GLY A 7 40.31 -1.81 -3.66
C GLY A 7 38.94 -2.05 -4.32
N LEU A 8 38.94 -2.61 -5.53
CA LEU A 8 37.76 -2.76 -6.38
C LEU A 8 36.86 -3.92 -5.96
N ASP A 9 37.37 -4.92 -5.23
CA ASP A 9 36.55 -6.03 -4.72
C ASP A 9 35.44 -5.56 -3.77
N GLY A 10 35.72 -4.57 -2.92
CA GLY A 10 34.70 -3.95 -2.05
C GLY A 10 33.75 -3.02 -2.82
N SER A 11 34.25 -2.34 -3.85
CA SER A 11 33.48 -1.39 -4.68
C SER A 11 32.54 -2.08 -5.65
N LEU A 12 32.94 -3.22 -6.24
CA LEU A 12 32.11 -4.00 -7.16
C LEU A 12 30.93 -4.67 -6.44
N VAL A 13 31.14 -5.25 -5.26
CA VAL A 13 30.06 -5.80 -4.42
C VAL A 13 29.10 -4.70 -3.97
N PHE A 14 29.63 -3.54 -3.58
CA PHE A 14 28.80 -2.37 -3.27
C PHE A 14 27.98 -1.92 -4.49
N LEU A 15 28.59 -1.81 -5.68
CA LEU A 15 27.91 -1.43 -6.92
C LEU A 15 26.83 -2.45 -7.29
N GLU A 16 27.09 -3.74 -7.07
CA GLU A 16 26.11 -4.81 -7.27
C GLU A 16 24.90 -4.63 -6.35
N HIS A 17 25.12 -4.38 -5.06
CA HIS A 17 24.03 -4.09 -4.12
C HIS A 17 23.22 -2.85 -4.52
N VAL A 18 23.89 -1.75 -4.88
CA VAL A 18 23.21 -0.53 -5.32
C VAL A 18 22.40 -0.80 -6.59
N PHE A 19 22.97 -1.52 -7.56
CA PHE A 19 22.27 -1.91 -8.78
C PHE A 19 21.03 -2.77 -8.50
N TRP A 20 21.14 -3.75 -7.60
CA TRP A 20 20.01 -4.57 -7.17
C TRP A 20 18.93 -3.74 -6.49
N VAL A 21 19.30 -2.83 -5.58
CA VAL A 21 18.35 -1.93 -4.90
C VAL A 21 17.63 -1.03 -5.90
N VAL A 22 18.36 -0.41 -6.83
CA VAL A 22 17.79 0.47 -7.86
C VAL A 22 16.88 -0.33 -8.80
N SER A 23 17.30 -1.51 -9.24
CA SER A 23 16.51 -2.37 -10.13
C SER A 23 15.23 -2.85 -9.46
N LEU A 24 15.32 -3.29 -8.20
CA LEU A 24 14.17 -3.72 -7.41
C LEU A 24 13.20 -2.56 -7.15
N ASN A 25 13.73 -1.38 -6.81
CA ASN A 25 12.93 -0.17 -6.58
C ASN A 25 12.22 0.27 -7.88
N THR A 26 12.92 0.24 -9.02
CA THR A 26 12.34 0.55 -10.32
C THR A 26 11.23 -0.45 -10.69
N LEU A 27 11.48 -1.75 -10.50
CA LEU A 27 10.48 -2.79 -10.72
C LEU A 27 9.27 -2.59 -9.81
N PHE A 28 9.51 -2.24 -8.54
CA PHE A 28 8.46 -1.93 -7.58
C PHE A 28 7.62 -0.73 -8.04
N ILE A 29 8.23 0.40 -8.40
CA ILE A 29 7.49 1.57 -8.90
C ILE A 29 6.71 1.21 -10.18
N LEU A 30 7.30 0.43 -11.08
CA LEU A 30 6.64 0.05 -12.33
C LEU A 30 5.41 -0.83 -12.06
N VAL A 31 5.55 -1.84 -11.21
CA VAL A 31 4.47 -2.79 -10.91
C VAL A 31 3.39 -2.16 -10.03
N PHE A 32 3.76 -1.31 -9.07
CA PHE A 32 2.86 -0.79 -8.03
C PHE A 32 2.40 0.66 -8.26
N ALA A 33 3.04 1.44 -9.13
CA ALA A 33 2.55 2.78 -9.44
C ALA A 33 2.12 2.86 -10.91
N PHE A 34 3.02 2.49 -11.81
CA PHE A 34 2.80 2.69 -13.25
C PHE A 34 1.70 1.78 -13.82
N CYS A 35 1.76 0.47 -13.54
CA CYS A 35 0.77 -0.49 -14.01
C CYS A 35 -0.67 -0.15 -13.55
N PRO A 36 -0.96 0.02 -12.25
CA PRO A 36 -2.30 0.38 -11.79
C PRO A 36 -2.72 1.75 -12.34
N TYR A 37 -1.84 2.75 -12.40
CA TYR A 37 -2.17 4.05 -12.98
C TYR A 37 -2.64 3.93 -14.43
N HIS A 38 -1.92 3.20 -15.27
CA HIS A 38 -2.31 3.02 -16.68
C HIS A 38 -3.62 2.26 -16.83
N VAL A 39 -3.79 1.16 -16.09
CA VAL A 39 -5.05 0.39 -16.08
C VAL A 39 -6.21 1.29 -15.66
N GLY A 40 -6.03 2.09 -14.60
CA GLY A 40 -7.02 3.05 -14.13
C GLY A 40 -7.32 4.12 -15.17
N HIS A 41 -6.30 4.71 -15.78
CA HIS A 41 -6.44 5.77 -16.79
C HIS A 41 -7.25 5.31 -17.99
N TYR A 42 -6.91 4.16 -18.57
CA TYR A 42 -7.67 3.59 -19.67
C TYR A 42 -9.12 3.30 -19.28
N SER A 43 -9.36 2.88 -18.04
CA SER A 43 -10.70 2.56 -17.56
C SER A 43 -11.55 3.81 -17.29
N VAL A 44 -10.96 4.87 -16.72
CA VAL A 44 -11.62 6.17 -16.52
C VAL A 44 -11.99 6.79 -17.87
N VAL A 45 -11.09 6.71 -18.86
CA VAL A 45 -11.34 7.14 -20.24
C VAL A 45 -12.46 6.31 -20.87
N ALA A 46 -12.44 4.97 -20.71
CA ALA A 46 -13.47 4.09 -21.26
C ALA A 46 -14.87 4.33 -20.66
N MET A 47 -14.95 4.73 -19.38
CA MET A 47 -16.21 5.05 -18.70
C MET A 47 -16.68 6.49 -18.92
N GLY A 48 -15.92 7.33 -19.62
CA GLY A 48 -16.26 8.74 -19.84
C GLY A 48 -16.17 9.60 -18.57
N LEU A 49 -15.49 9.13 -17.51
CA LEU A 49 -15.39 9.82 -16.22
C LEU A 49 -14.23 10.82 -16.14
N LYS A 50 -13.54 11.05 -17.26
CA LYS A 50 -12.32 11.86 -17.33
C LYS A 50 -12.50 13.25 -16.73
N GLU A 51 -13.58 13.95 -17.08
CA GLU A 51 -13.86 15.31 -16.59
C GLU A 51 -14.03 15.37 -15.06
N HIS A 52 -14.59 14.32 -14.44
CA HIS A 52 -14.78 14.26 -12.99
C HIS A 52 -13.47 14.02 -12.24
N VAL A 53 -12.55 13.26 -12.85
CA VAL A 53 -11.25 12.93 -12.24
C VAL A 53 -10.26 14.07 -12.45
N GLU A 54 -10.27 14.74 -13.61
CA GLU A 54 -9.47 15.95 -13.88
C GLU A 54 -9.89 17.15 -13.00
N ALA A 55 -11.18 17.25 -12.67
CA ALA A 55 -11.66 18.26 -11.72
C ALA A 55 -11.19 18.04 -10.27
N SER A 56 -10.59 16.88 -9.97
CA SER A 56 -10.10 16.56 -8.63
C SER A 56 -8.67 17.05 -8.42
N HIS A 57 -8.36 17.50 -7.19
CA HIS A 57 -6.99 17.87 -6.80
C HIS A 57 -6.00 16.69 -6.81
N PHE A 58 -6.49 15.46 -7.02
CA PHE A 58 -5.73 14.22 -6.87
C PHE A 58 -5.96 13.26 -8.05
N GLU A 59 -6.05 13.79 -9.28
CA GLU A 59 -6.28 13.02 -10.50
C GLU A 59 -5.43 11.74 -10.56
N GLY A 60 -4.11 11.88 -10.33
CA GLY A 60 -3.18 10.75 -10.36
C GLY A 60 -3.47 9.68 -9.31
N LEU A 61 -3.79 10.08 -8.08
CA LEU A 61 -4.10 9.16 -6.98
C LEU A 61 -5.42 8.44 -7.23
N ILE A 62 -6.47 9.18 -7.62
CA ILE A 62 -7.80 8.62 -7.89
C ILE A 62 -7.72 7.62 -9.05
N THR A 63 -7.03 8.00 -10.13
CA THR A 63 -6.81 7.12 -11.28
C THR A 63 -6.08 5.84 -10.87
N THR A 64 -5.04 5.95 -10.03
CA THR A 64 -4.29 4.80 -9.52
C THR A 64 -5.15 3.89 -8.64
N ILE A 65 -5.98 4.46 -7.75
CA ILE A 65 -6.92 3.69 -6.90
C ILE A 65 -7.94 2.94 -7.75
N VAL A 66 -8.53 3.58 -8.76
CA VAL A 66 -9.46 2.93 -9.69
C VAL A 66 -8.78 1.76 -10.39
N GLY A 67 -7.53 1.94 -10.84
CA GLY A 67 -6.73 0.88 -11.43
C GLY A 67 -6.50 -0.30 -10.48
N TYR A 68 -6.20 -0.04 -9.21
CA TYR A 68 -6.06 -1.07 -8.18
C TYR A 68 -7.36 -1.85 -7.93
N ILE A 69 -8.50 -1.16 -7.86
CA ILE A 69 -9.81 -1.81 -7.70
C ILE A 69 -10.10 -2.73 -8.88
N LEU A 70 -9.84 -2.27 -10.11
CA LEU A 70 -10.05 -3.06 -11.31
C LEU A 70 -9.10 -4.26 -11.39
N LEU A 71 -7.82 -4.07 -11.06
CA LEU A 71 -6.86 -5.18 -10.96
C LEU A 71 -7.33 -6.22 -9.93
N ALA A 72 -7.82 -5.78 -8.77
CA ALA A 72 -8.38 -6.67 -7.75
C ALA A 72 -9.58 -7.49 -8.28
N VAL A 73 -10.52 -6.85 -8.96
CA VAL A 73 -11.68 -7.52 -9.57
C VAL A 73 -11.25 -8.53 -10.63
N VAL A 74 -10.36 -8.12 -11.54
CA VAL A 74 -9.84 -9.01 -12.60
C VAL A 74 -9.16 -10.23 -12.01
N LEU A 75 -8.37 -10.07 -10.94
CA LEU A 75 -7.72 -11.20 -10.27
C LEU A 75 -8.72 -12.18 -9.64
N VAL A 76 -9.75 -11.67 -8.97
CA VAL A 76 -10.80 -12.50 -8.38
C VAL A 76 -11.50 -13.30 -9.48
N LEU A 77 -11.85 -12.66 -10.60
CA LEU A 77 -12.47 -13.32 -11.75
C LEU A 77 -11.53 -14.36 -12.39
N CYS A 78 -10.27 -14.02 -12.64
CA CYS A 78 -9.27 -14.94 -13.17
C CYS A 78 -9.05 -16.15 -12.26
N HIS A 79 -9.01 -15.95 -10.94
CA HIS A 79 -8.89 -17.04 -9.97
C HIS A 79 -10.14 -17.93 -9.97
N ALA A 80 -11.34 -17.35 -10.03
CA ALA A 80 -12.59 -18.09 -10.15
C ALA A 80 -12.63 -18.93 -11.43
N LEU A 81 -12.28 -18.34 -12.58
CA LEU A 81 -12.21 -19.03 -13.87
C LEU A 81 -11.14 -20.13 -13.89
N ALA A 82 -9.96 -19.88 -13.31
CA ALA A 82 -8.91 -20.88 -13.21
C ALA A 82 -9.33 -22.07 -12.32
N SER A 83 -10.10 -21.81 -11.25
CA SER A 83 -10.70 -22.85 -10.42
C SER A 83 -11.59 -23.77 -11.27
N LEU A 84 -12.41 -23.19 -12.15
CA LEU A 84 -13.32 -23.90 -13.04
C LEU A 84 -12.58 -24.75 -14.10
N ILE A 85 -11.51 -24.23 -14.73
CA ILE A 85 -10.91 -24.83 -15.93
C ILE A 85 -9.97 -26.04 -15.65
N LYS A 86 -9.73 -26.43 -14.38
CA LYS A 86 -8.96 -27.66 -13.98
C LYS A 86 -7.60 -27.94 -14.69
N PHE A 87 -6.98 -26.97 -15.37
CA PHE A 87 -5.72 -27.16 -16.11
C PHE A 87 -4.47 -27.06 -15.21
N ARG A 88 -3.71 -28.15 -15.03
CA ARG A 88 -2.64 -28.24 -14.00
C ARG A 88 -1.43 -27.31 -14.20
N ARG A 89 -0.92 -27.11 -15.44
CA ARG A 89 0.26 -26.25 -15.69
C ARG A 89 -0.06 -24.75 -15.65
N SER A 90 -1.14 -24.33 -16.29
CA SER A 90 -1.58 -22.93 -16.30
C SER A 90 -1.96 -22.44 -14.89
N LYS A 91 -2.53 -23.32 -14.05
CA LYS A 91 -2.81 -23.02 -12.64
C LYS A 91 -1.59 -22.58 -11.82
N ARG A 92 -0.38 -23.10 -12.11
CA ARG A 92 0.82 -22.71 -11.35
C ARG A 92 1.29 -21.30 -11.69
N LEU A 93 1.31 -20.94 -12.97
CA LEU A 93 1.69 -19.59 -13.41
C LEU A 93 0.65 -18.55 -13.00
N LEU A 94 -0.64 -18.87 -13.19
CA LEU A 94 -1.74 -18.01 -12.75
C LEU A 94 -1.77 -17.86 -11.22
N GLY A 95 -1.49 -18.94 -10.48
CA GLY A 95 -1.40 -18.90 -9.02
C GLY A 95 -0.27 -18.00 -8.53
N LEU A 96 0.91 -18.07 -9.16
CA LEU A 96 2.03 -17.20 -8.80
C LEU A 96 1.71 -15.73 -9.08
N GLY A 97 1.17 -15.42 -10.27
CA GLY A 97 0.73 -14.06 -10.60
C GLY A 97 -0.34 -13.53 -9.65
N TYR A 98 -1.31 -14.38 -9.29
CA TYR A 98 -2.34 -14.04 -8.30
C TYR A 98 -1.75 -13.69 -6.93
N VAL A 99 -0.81 -14.49 -6.41
CA VAL A 99 -0.17 -14.20 -5.11
C VAL A 99 0.58 -12.88 -5.16
N VAL A 100 1.35 -12.62 -6.22
CA VAL A 100 2.10 -11.37 -6.37
C VAL A 100 1.15 -10.16 -6.34
N VAL A 101 0.06 -10.18 -7.11
CA VAL A 101 -0.83 -9.02 -7.13
C VAL A 101 -1.70 -8.93 -5.87
N LYS A 102 -2.03 -10.06 -5.23
CA LYS A 102 -2.71 -10.06 -3.94
C LYS A 102 -1.84 -9.41 -2.86
N VAL A 103 -0.57 -9.80 -2.77
CA VAL A 103 0.38 -9.23 -1.80
C VAL A 103 0.58 -7.75 -2.10
N SER A 104 0.67 -7.36 -3.37
CA SER A 104 0.84 -5.94 -3.71
C SER A 104 -0.35 -5.08 -3.28
N LEU A 105 -1.57 -5.54 -3.55
CA LEU A 105 -2.79 -4.89 -3.08
C LEU A 105 -2.84 -4.78 -1.56
N LEU A 106 -2.47 -5.86 -0.85
CA LEU A 106 -2.44 -5.87 0.60
C LEU A 106 -1.48 -4.81 1.14
N VAL A 107 -0.27 -4.72 0.59
CA VAL A 107 0.72 -3.71 1.00
C VAL A 107 0.20 -2.28 0.78
N VAL A 108 -0.45 -2.01 -0.35
CA VAL A 108 -1.02 -0.67 -0.64
C VAL A 108 -2.12 -0.31 0.36
N VAL A 109 -2.97 -1.28 0.70
CA VAL A 109 -4.02 -1.09 1.70
C VAL A 109 -3.40 -0.88 3.08
N GLU A 110 -2.45 -1.71 3.49
CA GLU A 110 -1.85 -1.70 4.83
C GLU A 110 -0.99 -0.48 5.10
N ILE A 111 -0.19 -0.04 4.11
CA ILE A 111 0.78 1.06 4.27
C ILE A 111 0.24 2.39 3.75
N GLY A 112 -0.68 2.38 2.79
CA GLY A 112 -1.26 3.59 2.21
C GLY A 112 -2.62 3.94 2.83
N VAL A 113 -3.60 3.08 2.61
CA VAL A 113 -5.01 3.39 2.87
C VAL A 113 -5.36 3.30 4.36
N PHE A 114 -4.98 2.22 5.02
CA PHE A 114 -5.30 1.97 6.42
C PHE A 114 -4.76 3.06 7.36
N PRO A 115 -3.49 3.51 7.23
CA PRO A 115 -2.95 4.58 8.05
C PRO A 115 -3.66 5.91 7.77
N LEU A 116 -4.00 6.20 6.51
CA LEU A 116 -4.80 7.39 6.19
C LEU A 116 -6.15 7.38 6.89
N ILE A 117 -6.87 6.26 6.86
CA ILE A 117 -8.16 6.12 7.55
C ILE A 117 -7.98 6.35 9.05
N CYS A 118 -6.98 5.73 9.67
CA CYS A 118 -6.68 5.92 11.09
C CYS A 118 -6.34 7.38 11.40
N GLY A 119 -5.53 8.04 10.57
CA GLY A 119 -5.15 9.44 10.75
C GLY A 119 -6.36 10.39 10.69
N TRP A 120 -7.24 10.23 9.69
CA TRP A 120 -8.48 11.00 9.59
C TRP A 120 -9.43 10.73 10.76
N TRP A 121 -9.53 9.48 11.20
CA TRP A 121 -10.36 9.12 12.34
C TRP A 121 -9.86 9.80 13.63
N LEU A 122 -8.55 9.78 13.87
CA LEU A 122 -7.93 10.45 15.00
C LEU A 122 -8.09 11.97 14.95
N ASP A 123 -7.92 12.58 13.77
CA ASP A 123 -8.15 14.03 13.58
C ASP A 123 -9.57 14.39 14.02
N ILE A 124 -10.59 13.69 13.50
CA ILE A 124 -12.00 13.91 13.85
C ILE A 124 -12.24 13.77 15.35
N CYS A 125 -11.71 12.72 15.99
CA CYS A 125 -11.85 12.52 17.43
C CYS A 125 -11.12 13.60 18.26
N SER A 126 -10.10 14.24 17.70
CA SER A 126 -9.30 15.27 18.38
C SER A 126 -9.81 16.71 18.15
N LEU A 127 -10.76 16.91 17.23
CA LEU A 127 -11.28 18.24 16.87
C LEU A 127 -11.78 19.03 18.08
N GLU A 128 -12.61 18.40 18.91
CA GLU A 128 -13.18 19.03 20.11
C GLU A 128 -12.10 19.36 21.15
N MET A 129 -11.02 18.57 21.20
CA MET A 129 -9.89 18.79 22.11
C MET A 129 -9.07 20.03 21.71
N PHE A 130 -9.06 20.38 20.43
CA PHE A 130 -8.30 21.51 19.88
C PHE A 130 -9.16 22.75 19.56
N ASP A 131 -10.43 22.77 20.01
CA ASP A 131 -11.40 23.83 19.72
C ASP A 131 -11.50 24.13 18.20
N ALA A 132 -11.35 23.09 17.38
CA ALA A 132 -11.37 23.16 15.93
C ALA A 132 -12.65 22.52 15.37
N THR A 133 -13.16 23.03 14.27
CA THR A 133 -14.35 22.47 13.61
C THR A 133 -14.02 21.73 12.32
N LEU A 134 -14.95 20.89 11.84
CA LEU A 134 -14.86 20.28 10.51
C LEU A 134 -14.74 21.32 9.38
N LYS A 135 -15.26 22.54 9.59
CA LYS A 135 -15.15 23.62 8.60
C LYS A 135 -13.70 24.11 8.50
N ASP A 136 -13.00 24.25 9.63
CA ASP A 136 -11.60 24.68 9.67
C ASP A 136 -10.68 23.63 9.02
N ARG A 137 -10.98 22.34 9.23
CA ARG A 137 -10.28 21.25 8.53
C ARG A 137 -10.54 21.26 7.04
N LYS A 138 -11.79 21.48 6.60
CA LYS A 138 -12.13 21.60 5.18
C LYS A 138 -11.39 22.76 4.53
N ALA A 139 -11.31 23.92 5.19
CA ALA A 139 -10.56 25.07 4.71
C ALA A 139 -9.05 24.76 4.62
N SER A 140 -8.49 24.09 5.64
CA SER A 140 -7.10 23.65 5.63
C SER A 140 -6.82 22.68 4.47
N PHE A 141 -7.69 21.70 4.26
CA PHE A 141 -7.59 20.74 3.16
C PHE A 141 -7.67 21.41 1.78
N GLN A 142 -8.54 22.41 1.62
CA GLN A 142 -8.64 23.17 0.37
C GLN A 142 -7.39 24.01 0.10
N SER A 143 -6.77 24.56 1.14
CA SER A 143 -5.55 25.37 1.01
C SER A 143 -4.31 24.55 0.63
N ALA A 144 -4.15 23.36 1.22
CA ALA A 144 -2.96 22.53 1.06
C ALA A 144 -3.31 21.03 1.08
N PRO A 145 -4.02 20.52 0.05
CA PRO A 145 -4.58 19.17 0.08
C PRO A 145 -3.51 18.08 0.22
N GLY A 146 -2.39 18.21 -0.51
CA GLY A 146 -1.28 17.26 -0.44
C GLY A 146 -0.63 17.21 0.94
N THR A 147 -0.33 18.37 1.53
CA THR A 147 0.25 18.47 2.88
C THR A 147 -0.70 17.93 3.94
N THR A 148 -1.99 18.29 3.87
CA THR A 148 -2.99 17.76 4.80
C THR A 148 -3.07 16.24 4.70
N MET A 149 -3.14 15.67 3.50
CA MET A 149 -3.18 14.22 3.32
C MET A 149 -1.92 13.52 3.85
N PHE A 150 -0.74 14.10 3.58
CA PHE A 150 0.53 13.57 4.08
C PHE A 150 0.61 13.59 5.61
N LEU A 151 0.15 14.66 6.26
CA LEU A 151 0.15 14.76 7.72
C LEU A 151 -0.79 13.74 8.36
N HIS A 152 -1.99 13.54 7.81
CA HIS A 152 -2.92 12.51 8.28
C HIS A 152 -2.32 11.11 8.11
N TRP A 153 -1.69 10.84 6.96
CA TRP A 153 -1.01 9.57 6.73
C TRP A 153 0.12 9.35 7.75
N LEU A 154 0.95 10.36 7.99
CA LEU A 154 2.07 10.28 8.93
C LEU A 154 1.59 10.00 10.35
N VAL A 155 0.61 10.77 10.85
CA VAL A 155 0.01 10.55 12.18
C VAL A 155 -0.61 9.17 12.28
N GLY A 156 -1.32 8.75 11.22
CA GLY A 156 -1.89 7.41 11.12
C GLY A 156 -0.84 6.30 11.19
N MET A 157 0.27 6.43 10.46
CA MET A 157 1.38 5.46 10.49
C MET A 157 1.98 5.33 11.88
N VAL A 158 2.21 6.48 12.55
CA VAL A 158 2.70 6.51 13.93
C VAL A 158 1.72 5.81 14.87
N TYR A 159 0.41 6.08 14.72
CA TYR A 159 -0.62 5.41 15.50
C TYR A 159 -0.63 3.90 15.30
N VAL A 160 -0.60 3.41 14.05
CA VAL A 160 -0.58 1.97 13.74
C VAL A 160 0.63 1.30 14.38
N PHE A 161 1.80 1.94 14.32
CA PHE A 161 3.01 1.45 14.97
C PHE A 161 2.86 1.34 16.49
N TYR A 162 2.37 2.40 17.15
CA TYR A 162 2.15 2.38 18.61
C TYR A 162 1.07 1.37 19.02
N PHE A 163 0.00 1.25 18.25
CA PHE A 163 -1.05 0.28 18.50
C PHE A 163 -0.51 -1.16 18.40
N ALA A 164 0.28 -1.46 17.37
CA ALA A 164 0.94 -2.76 17.23
C ALA A 164 1.87 -3.05 18.41
N ALA A 165 2.71 -2.08 18.81
CA ALA A 165 3.59 -2.21 19.97
C ALA A 165 2.79 -2.44 21.27
N PHE A 166 1.68 -1.73 21.45
CA PHE A 166 0.78 -1.94 22.58
C PHE A 166 0.20 -3.35 22.62
N ILE A 167 -0.27 -3.88 21.48
CA ILE A 167 -0.76 -5.27 21.39
C ILE A 167 0.35 -6.28 21.73
N LEU A 168 1.58 -6.04 21.28
CA LEU A 168 2.73 -6.89 21.62
C LEU A 168 3.02 -6.89 23.13
N LEU A 169 3.06 -5.72 23.75
CA LEU A 169 3.25 -5.60 25.21
C LEU A 169 2.11 -6.25 26.00
N LEU A 170 0.86 -6.07 25.55
CA LEU A 170 -0.27 -6.73 26.18
C LEU A 170 -0.15 -8.26 26.12
N ARG A 171 0.37 -8.82 25.01
CA ARG A 171 0.60 -10.27 24.91
C ARG A 171 1.68 -10.78 25.85
N GLU A 172 2.68 -9.97 26.19
CA GLU A 172 3.72 -10.33 27.17
C GLU A 172 3.18 -10.33 28.61
N VAL A 173 2.28 -9.40 28.94
CA VAL A 173 1.77 -9.23 30.30
C VAL A 173 0.53 -10.08 30.59
N LEU A 174 -0.35 -10.28 29.60
CA LEU A 174 -1.61 -11.00 29.78
C LEU A 174 -1.41 -12.52 29.65
N ARG A 175 -2.23 -13.29 30.38
CA ARG A 175 -2.19 -14.76 30.31
C ARG A 175 -2.47 -15.27 28.88
N PRO A 176 -1.74 -16.29 28.40
CA PRO A 176 -2.00 -16.92 27.10
C PRO A 176 -3.47 -17.35 27.01
N GLY A 177 -4.20 -16.81 26.03
CA GLY A 177 -5.64 -17.09 25.82
C GLY A 177 -6.58 -15.91 26.06
N LEU A 178 -6.16 -14.82 26.70
CA LEU A 178 -7.03 -13.65 26.89
C LEU A 178 -7.23 -12.85 25.60
N LEU A 179 -6.20 -12.81 24.74
CA LEU A 179 -6.22 -12.13 23.44
C LEU A 179 -6.54 -13.08 22.28
N TRP A 180 -7.31 -14.14 22.53
CA TRP A 180 -7.64 -15.17 21.53
C TRP A 180 -8.29 -14.61 20.25
N PHE A 181 -8.93 -13.44 20.32
CA PHE A 181 -9.53 -12.75 19.18
C PHE A 181 -8.50 -12.01 18.30
N LEU A 182 -7.36 -11.63 18.86
CA LEU A 182 -6.24 -11.04 18.13
C LEU A 182 -5.33 -12.18 17.68
N ARG A 183 -5.59 -12.71 16.48
CA ARG A 183 -4.79 -13.78 15.87
C ARG A 183 -3.31 -13.41 15.87
N ASN A 184 -2.45 -14.36 16.23
CA ASN A 184 -1.01 -14.15 16.25
C ASN A 184 -0.47 -14.05 14.82
N LEU A 185 0.03 -12.88 14.41
CA LEU A 185 0.61 -12.68 13.08
C LEU A 185 1.95 -13.41 12.89
N ASN A 186 2.60 -13.79 13.99
CA ASN A 186 3.85 -14.57 13.98
C ASN A 186 3.62 -16.09 14.08
N ASP A 187 2.36 -16.56 14.22
CA ASP A 187 2.08 -18.00 14.13
C ASP A 187 2.04 -18.41 12.65
N PRO A 188 2.88 -19.35 12.21
CA PRO A 188 2.94 -19.78 10.81
C PRO A 188 1.76 -20.67 10.36
N ASP A 189 0.74 -20.88 11.21
CA ASP A 189 -0.44 -21.73 10.96
C ASP A 189 -1.73 -20.95 10.55
#